data_AF-A0A916JYX0-F1
#
_entry.id   AF-A0A916JYX0-F1
#
_cell.length_a   1.000
_cell.length_b   1.000
_cell.length_c   1.000
_cell.angle_alpha   90.00
_cell.angle_beta   90.00
_cell.angle_gamma   90.00
#
_symmetry.space_group_name_H-M   'P 1'
#
loop_
_entity.id
_entity.type
_entity.pdbx_description
1 polymer ?
#
loop_
_entity_poly.entity_id
_entity_poly.type
_entity_poly.pdbx_seq_one_letter_code
_entity_poly.pdbx_strand_id
1 'polypeptide(L)'
;MANPKTPNLGLNKIDRTSPSTTTFNTKTYLDDNADVIDEKFDVTAGHKHDGTAGNGPKLTASALANGAATDAVIGNRTVDQAIAAALADTGSVTQLLSFMAKTLKSVKGTENWKDEAATTLAAAYAHATNTSNPHNVTAAQIGAETPAGAQAKADNARKDSAKEFVLEVRTSDPASPVVGRIWYRSDLE
;
A
#
# COMPACT_ATOMS: atom_id res chain seq x y z
N MET A 1 71.78 11.02 -17.24
CA MET A 1 70.88 11.23 -16.08
C MET A 1 69.46 11.01 -16.58
N ALA A 2 68.59 10.38 -15.78
CA ALA A 2 67.19 10.23 -16.18
C ALA A 2 66.52 11.61 -16.19
N ASN A 3 65.77 11.94 -17.24
CA ASN A 3 65.07 13.22 -17.32
C ASN A 3 63.98 13.29 -16.24
N PRO A 4 63.77 14.46 -15.59
CA PRO A 4 62.64 14.65 -14.69
C PRO A 4 61.33 14.41 -15.44
N LYS A 5 60.29 13.91 -14.75
CA LYS A 5 59.01 13.54 -15.37
C LYS A 5 57.84 14.37 -14.87
N THR A 6 56.74 14.43 -15.63
CA THR A 6 55.46 14.94 -15.12
C THR A 6 54.83 13.94 -14.14
N PRO A 7 54.16 14.40 -13.07
CA PRO A 7 53.65 13.52 -12.03
C PRO A 7 52.45 12.66 -12.49
N ASN A 8 51.63 13.16 -13.41
CA ASN A 8 50.38 12.50 -13.81
C ASN A 8 50.57 11.57 -15.03
N LEU A 9 51.36 12.00 -15.99
CA LEU A 9 51.52 11.31 -17.29
C LEU A 9 52.93 10.78 -17.53
N GLY A 10 53.90 11.06 -16.65
CA GLY A 10 55.27 10.54 -16.82
C GLY A 10 56.05 11.12 -18.01
N LEU A 11 55.62 12.29 -18.53
CA LEU A 11 56.26 12.94 -19.69
C LEU A 11 57.63 13.50 -19.34
N ASN A 12 58.61 13.33 -20.22
CA ASN A 12 59.95 13.91 -20.14
C ASN A 12 59.87 15.44 -20.01
N LYS A 13 60.51 15.97 -18.97
CA LYS A 13 60.77 17.40 -18.78
C LYS A 13 62.25 17.66 -18.99
N ILE A 14 62.55 18.88 -19.44
CA ILE A 14 63.91 19.40 -19.43
C ILE A 14 64.36 19.54 -17.97
N ASP A 15 65.52 18.99 -17.65
CA ASP A 15 66.19 19.28 -16.38
C ASP A 15 66.69 20.72 -16.41
N ARG A 16 66.08 21.59 -15.60
CA ARG A 16 66.48 23.00 -15.48
C ARG A 16 67.38 23.26 -14.28
N THR A 17 67.81 22.21 -13.57
CA THR A 17 68.67 22.33 -12.39
C THR A 17 70.15 22.41 -12.76
N SER A 18 70.51 22.07 -13.99
CA SER A 18 71.86 22.24 -14.53
C SER A 18 71.93 23.45 -15.48
N PRO A 19 72.90 24.37 -15.31
CA PRO A 19 73.14 25.45 -16.27
C PRO A 19 73.66 24.96 -17.63
N SER A 20 73.98 23.66 -17.76
CA SER A 20 74.54 23.06 -18.99
C SER A 20 73.51 22.53 -19.98
N THR A 21 72.22 22.48 -19.63
CA THR A 21 71.17 22.04 -20.57
C THR A 21 70.81 23.16 -21.54
N THR A 22 71.60 23.28 -22.61
CA THR A 22 71.43 24.31 -23.64
C THR A 22 70.73 23.80 -24.91
N THR A 23 70.48 22.49 -25.01
CA THR A 23 69.93 21.84 -26.21
C THR A 23 68.59 21.16 -25.96
N PHE A 24 67.65 21.30 -26.89
CA PHE A 24 66.36 20.61 -26.88
C PHE A 24 66.43 19.32 -27.72
N ASN A 25 66.35 18.15 -27.07
CA ASN A 25 66.30 16.87 -27.77
C ASN A 25 64.87 16.57 -28.24
N THR A 26 64.62 16.71 -29.55
CA THR A 26 63.29 16.51 -30.13
C THR A 26 62.78 15.08 -29.93
N LYS A 27 63.63 14.05 -30.08
CA LYS A 27 63.20 12.68 -29.85
C LYS A 27 62.67 12.50 -28.43
N THR A 28 63.44 12.93 -27.44
CA THR A 28 63.09 12.70 -26.04
C THR A 28 61.93 13.56 -25.54
N TYR A 29 61.84 14.80 -26.00
CA TYR A 29 60.85 15.75 -25.47
C TYR A 29 59.60 15.86 -26.34
N LEU A 30 59.65 15.41 -27.59
CA LEU A 30 58.51 15.39 -28.50
C LEU A 30 58.05 13.95 -28.76
N ASP A 31 58.85 13.15 -29.46
CA ASP A 31 58.41 11.82 -29.94
C ASP A 31 58.09 10.88 -28.77
N ASP A 32 59.03 10.70 -27.84
CA ASP A 32 58.85 9.82 -26.67
C ASP A 32 57.69 10.29 -25.78
N ASN A 33 57.40 11.59 -25.76
CA ASN A 33 56.25 12.13 -25.03
C ASN A 33 54.94 11.92 -25.79
N ALA A 34 54.96 12.01 -27.12
CA ALA A 34 53.81 11.74 -27.97
C ALA A 34 53.35 10.29 -27.84
N ASP A 35 54.29 9.34 -27.84
CA ASP A 35 54.00 7.91 -27.63
C ASP A 35 53.33 7.66 -26.26
N VAL A 36 53.83 8.30 -25.20
CA VAL A 36 53.24 8.17 -23.85
C VAL A 36 51.83 8.77 -23.80
N ILE A 37 51.59 9.89 -24.49
CA ILE A 37 50.24 10.47 -24.57
C ILE A 37 49.32 9.52 -25.34
N ASP A 38 49.75 9.01 -26.49
CA ASP A 38 48.96 8.08 -27.31
C ASP A 38 48.57 6.82 -26.52
N GLU A 39 49.50 6.22 -25.77
CA GLU A 39 49.22 5.06 -24.90
C GLU A 39 48.18 5.38 -23.81
N LYS A 40 48.26 6.56 -23.19
CA LYS A 40 47.34 6.94 -22.09
C LYS A 40 45.95 7.30 -22.59
N PHE A 41 45.83 7.71 -23.85
CA PHE A 41 44.56 8.03 -24.50
C PHE A 41 44.15 6.99 -25.55
N ASP A 42 44.80 5.82 -25.57
CA ASP A 42 44.54 4.76 -26.53
C ASP A 42 43.09 4.27 -26.43
N VAL A 43 42.43 4.25 -27.57
CA VAL A 43 41.05 3.78 -27.77
C VAL A 43 40.93 2.25 -27.72
N THR A 44 42.06 1.54 -27.74
CA THR A 44 42.11 0.08 -27.89
C THR A 44 42.23 -0.64 -26.55
N ALA A 45 42.97 -0.08 -25.58
CA ALA A 45 43.19 -0.65 -24.25
C ALA A 45 42.70 0.24 -23.09
N GLY A 46 41.51 0.84 -23.20
CA GLY A 46 40.94 1.65 -22.12
C GLY A 46 39.60 2.31 -22.43
N HIS A 47 39.33 3.43 -21.73
CA HIS A 47 38.21 4.34 -21.99
C HIS A 47 38.30 4.96 -23.39
N LYS A 48 37.33 4.68 -24.26
CA LYS A 48 37.32 5.27 -25.59
C LYS A 48 36.86 6.72 -25.49
N HIS A 49 37.67 7.63 -26.01
CA HIS A 49 37.33 9.05 -26.16
C HIS A 49 36.79 9.34 -27.57
N ASP A 50 35.97 8.43 -28.09
CA ASP A 50 35.43 8.50 -29.45
C ASP A 50 34.13 9.31 -29.54
N GLY A 51 33.68 9.91 -28.43
CA GLY A 51 32.44 10.68 -28.34
C GLY A 51 31.16 9.83 -28.47
N THR A 52 31.28 8.50 -28.56
CA THR A 52 30.12 7.61 -28.63
C THR A 52 29.55 7.39 -27.23
N ALA A 53 28.25 7.64 -27.08
CA ALA A 53 27.56 7.45 -25.80
C ALA A 53 27.72 6.00 -25.30
N GLY A 54 28.06 5.83 -24.02
CA GLY A 54 28.19 4.51 -23.38
C GLY A 54 29.60 3.89 -23.41
N ASN A 55 30.56 4.52 -24.12
CA ASN A 55 31.94 4.03 -24.19
C ASN A 55 32.87 4.58 -23.08
N GLY A 56 32.38 5.48 -22.23
CA GLY A 56 33.10 5.90 -21.02
C GLY A 56 33.13 4.81 -19.94
N PRO A 57 34.06 4.86 -18.96
CA PRO A 57 34.07 3.93 -17.84
C PRO A 57 32.71 3.91 -17.14
N LYS A 58 32.09 2.74 -17.06
CA LYS A 58 30.90 2.57 -16.21
C LYS A 58 31.33 2.85 -14.77
N LEU A 59 30.60 3.71 -14.07
CA LEU A 59 30.78 3.91 -12.65
C LEU A 59 30.52 2.58 -11.93
N THR A 60 31.56 1.99 -11.36
CA THR A 60 31.43 0.80 -10.51
C THR A 60 31.05 1.22 -9.10
N ALA A 61 30.57 0.28 -8.28
CA ALA A 61 30.25 0.57 -6.88
C ALA A 61 31.48 1.16 -6.12
N SER A 62 32.70 0.72 -6.46
CA SER A 62 33.92 1.25 -5.85
C SER A 62 34.24 2.69 -6.26
N ALA A 63 33.66 3.19 -7.35
CA ALA A 63 33.80 4.57 -7.80
C ALA A 63 32.77 5.51 -7.16
N LEU A 64 31.72 4.97 -6.52
CA LEU A 64 30.76 5.75 -5.75
C LEU A 64 31.25 5.86 -4.30
N ALA A 65 31.88 7.00 -3.98
CA ALA A 65 32.21 7.33 -2.60
C ALA A 65 30.95 7.44 -1.72
N ASN A 66 31.10 7.23 -0.41
CA ASN A 66 30.00 7.46 0.52
C ASN A 66 29.48 8.90 0.40
N GLY A 67 28.16 9.05 0.26
CA GLY A 67 27.52 10.35 0.03
C GLY A 67 27.58 10.87 -1.42
N ALA A 68 28.09 10.10 -2.38
CA ALA A 68 28.08 10.53 -3.80
C ALA A 68 26.67 10.58 -4.41
N ALA A 69 25.74 9.79 -3.90
CA ALA A 69 24.36 9.68 -4.39
C ALA A 69 23.35 9.98 -3.26
N THR A 70 23.42 11.17 -2.68
CA THR A 70 22.41 11.64 -1.71
C THR A 70 21.09 11.97 -2.41
N ASP A 71 20.01 12.07 -1.64
CA ASP A 71 18.70 12.52 -2.15
C ASP A 71 18.78 13.89 -2.84
N ALA A 72 19.64 14.79 -2.37
CA ALA A 72 19.86 16.09 -2.99
C ALA A 72 20.49 15.97 -4.39
N VAL A 73 21.44 15.04 -4.56
CA VAL A 73 22.10 14.77 -5.86
C VAL A 73 21.17 14.04 -6.81
N ILE A 74 20.40 13.07 -6.31
CA ILE A 74 19.43 12.29 -7.10
C ILE A 74 18.22 13.15 -7.48
N GLY A 75 17.91 14.17 -6.67
CA GLY A 75 16.84 15.13 -6.90
C GLY A 75 15.46 14.62 -6.49
N ASN A 76 14.47 15.51 -6.60
CA ASN A 76 13.09 15.20 -6.27
C ASN A 76 12.49 14.17 -7.24
N ARG A 77 11.55 13.38 -6.72
CA ARG A 77 10.74 12.46 -7.53
C ARG A 77 9.29 12.91 -7.52
N THR A 78 8.69 12.97 -8.70
CA THR A 78 7.28 13.27 -8.87
C THR A 78 6.51 11.99 -9.05
N VAL A 79 5.59 11.73 -8.12
CA VAL A 79 4.73 10.55 -8.13
C VAL A 79 3.47 10.86 -8.94
N ASP A 80 3.09 9.96 -9.85
CA ASP A 80 1.86 10.07 -10.63
C ASP A 80 0.80 9.09 -10.11
N GLN A 81 -0.13 9.61 -9.31
CA GLN A 81 -1.27 8.85 -8.78
C GLN A 81 -2.27 8.39 -9.85
N ALA A 82 -2.17 8.92 -11.08
CA ALA A 82 -3.02 8.59 -12.22
C ALA A 82 -2.25 7.85 -13.32
N ILE A 83 -1.09 7.26 -12.98
CA ILE A 83 -0.25 6.56 -13.93
C ILE A 83 -1.04 5.53 -14.75
N ALA A 84 -0.95 5.63 -16.08
CA ALA A 84 -1.69 4.78 -17.01
C ALA A 84 -1.24 3.32 -16.97
N ALA A 85 0.02 3.07 -16.59
CA ALA A 85 0.57 1.73 -16.51
C ALA A 85 -0.20 0.83 -15.51
N ALA A 86 -0.33 -0.44 -15.89
CA ALA A 86 -0.86 -1.48 -15.01
C ALA A 86 0.10 -1.73 -13.83
N LEU A 87 -0.45 -2.14 -12.70
CA LEU A 87 0.35 -2.52 -11.54
C LEU A 87 1.28 -3.68 -11.92
N ALA A 88 2.55 -3.58 -11.53
CA ALA A 88 3.58 -4.57 -11.82
C ALA A 88 4.64 -4.59 -10.72
N ASP A 89 5.33 -5.72 -10.57
CA ASP A 89 6.37 -5.92 -9.56
C ASP A 89 7.73 -5.33 -9.97
N THR A 90 7.82 -4.77 -11.18
CA THR A 90 9.05 -4.18 -11.73
C THR A 90 8.78 -2.84 -12.39
N GLY A 91 9.71 -1.91 -12.27
CA GLY A 91 9.66 -0.60 -12.92
C GLY A 91 10.77 0.33 -12.43
N SER A 92 10.83 1.54 -12.99
CA SER A 92 11.65 2.59 -12.39
C SER A 92 11.15 2.92 -10.98
N VAL A 93 12.02 3.43 -10.11
CA VAL A 93 11.64 3.84 -8.74
C VAL A 93 10.42 4.78 -8.75
N THR A 94 10.37 5.72 -9.71
CA THR A 94 9.24 6.65 -9.85
C THR A 94 7.95 5.92 -10.20
N GLN A 95 7.98 4.90 -11.07
CA GLN A 95 6.80 4.09 -11.40
C GLN A 95 6.33 3.27 -10.19
N LEU A 96 7.24 2.63 -9.47
CA LEU A 96 6.88 1.84 -8.29
C LEU A 96 6.22 2.70 -7.22
N LEU A 97 6.77 3.90 -6.94
CA LEU A 97 6.15 4.87 -6.03
C LEU A 97 4.79 5.38 -6.55
N SER A 98 4.65 5.54 -7.87
CA SER A 98 3.38 5.91 -8.52
C SER A 98 2.32 4.82 -8.36
N PHE A 99 2.70 3.53 -8.46
CA PHE A 99 1.80 2.41 -8.19
C PHE A 99 1.31 2.38 -6.74
N MET A 100 2.19 2.68 -5.77
CA MET A 100 1.78 2.80 -4.37
C MET A 100 0.76 3.93 -4.17
N ALA A 101 1.00 5.11 -4.75
CA ALA A 101 0.06 6.23 -4.67
C ALA A 101 -1.28 5.95 -5.36
N LYS A 102 -1.26 5.34 -6.55
CA LYS A 102 -2.46 4.87 -7.27
C LYS A 102 -3.29 3.91 -6.41
N THR A 103 -2.63 2.96 -5.76
CA THR A 103 -3.28 1.97 -4.88
C THR A 103 -3.86 2.63 -3.64
N LEU A 104 -3.12 3.51 -2.97
CA LEU A 104 -3.60 4.24 -1.80
C LEU A 104 -4.81 5.12 -2.12
N LYS A 105 -4.79 5.83 -3.27
CA LYS A 105 -5.94 6.60 -3.75
C LYS A 105 -7.16 5.69 -3.94
N SER A 106 -6.98 4.54 -4.59
CA SER A 106 -8.05 3.58 -4.83
C SER A 106 -8.65 3.03 -3.53
N VAL A 107 -7.82 2.72 -2.54
CA VAL A 107 -8.27 2.18 -1.24
C VAL A 107 -9.00 3.24 -0.42
N LYS A 108 -8.51 4.48 -0.43
CA LYS A 108 -9.11 5.58 0.35
C LYS A 108 -10.38 6.14 -0.28
N GLY A 109 -10.52 6.03 -1.60
CA GLY A 109 -11.64 6.63 -2.34
C GLY A 109 -11.63 8.16 -2.39
N THR A 110 -10.51 8.80 -2.04
CA THR A 110 -10.34 10.27 -2.09
C THR A 110 -9.87 10.75 -3.47
N GLU A 111 -9.97 12.05 -3.73
CA GLU A 111 -9.53 12.64 -5.00
C GLU A 111 -8.02 12.45 -5.22
N ASN A 112 -7.21 12.70 -4.18
CA ASN A 112 -5.77 12.49 -4.18
C ASN A 112 -5.34 11.52 -3.08
N TRP A 113 -4.25 10.79 -3.32
CA TRP A 113 -3.70 9.84 -2.33
C TRP A 113 -3.24 10.54 -1.05
N LYS A 114 -2.78 11.79 -1.18
CA LYS A 114 -2.24 12.63 -0.09
C LYS A 114 -3.30 13.39 0.71
N ASP A 115 -4.56 13.40 0.26
CA ASP A 115 -5.64 14.06 0.99
C ASP A 115 -5.83 13.40 2.35
N GLU A 116 -6.45 14.08 3.31
CA GLU A 116 -6.76 13.45 4.60
C GLU A 116 -7.73 12.27 4.41
N ALA A 117 -7.57 11.21 5.20
CA ALA A 117 -8.52 10.11 5.19
C ALA A 117 -9.80 10.51 5.95
N ALA A 118 -10.97 10.13 5.44
CA ALA A 118 -12.26 10.49 6.06
C ALA A 118 -12.43 9.96 7.49
N THR A 119 -11.77 8.85 7.82
CA THR A 119 -11.72 8.27 9.16
C THR A 119 -10.49 7.38 9.30
N THR A 120 -10.21 6.93 10.53
CA THR A 120 -9.15 5.95 10.80
C THR A 120 -9.68 4.53 10.72
N LEU A 121 -8.82 3.56 10.42
CA LEU A 121 -9.19 2.13 10.49
C LEU A 121 -9.64 1.73 11.90
N ALA A 122 -9.04 2.32 12.94
CA ALA A 122 -9.44 2.08 14.33
C ALA A 122 -10.88 2.54 14.60
N ALA A 123 -11.26 3.73 14.12
CA ALA A 123 -12.62 4.24 14.25
C ALA A 123 -13.63 3.43 13.41
N ALA A 124 -13.26 3.02 12.19
CA ALA A 124 -14.10 2.17 11.36
C ALA A 124 -14.34 0.79 12.01
N TYR A 125 -13.31 0.20 12.61
CA TYR A 125 -13.43 -1.06 13.35
C TYR A 125 -14.31 -0.92 14.60
N ALA A 126 -14.12 0.17 15.36
CA ALA A 126 -14.97 0.47 16.51
C ALA A 126 -16.44 0.64 16.10
N HIS A 127 -16.72 1.31 14.97
CA HIS A 127 -18.07 1.42 14.42
C HIS A 127 -18.64 0.05 14.01
N ALA A 128 -17.87 -0.75 13.27
CA ALA A 128 -18.31 -2.06 12.76
C ALA A 128 -18.61 -3.09 13.86
N THR A 129 -17.95 -2.96 15.02
CA THR A 129 -18.15 -3.84 16.18
C THR A 129 -19.16 -3.27 17.19
N ASN A 130 -19.67 -2.06 16.97
CA ASN A 130 -20.61 -1.41 17.87
C ASN A 130 -22.00 -2.04 17.75
N THR A 131 -22.51 -2.59 18.86
CA THR A 131 -23.87 -3.16 18.95
C THR A 131 -24.89 -2.18 19.54
N SER A 132 -24.47 -0.95 19.85
CA SER A 132 -25.38 0.11 20.26
C SER A 132 -26.24 0.54 19.07
N ASN A 133 -27.16 1.46 19.30
CA ASN A 133 -27.94 2.10 18.25
C ASN A 133 -27.40 3.52 17.93
N PRO A 134 -26.22 3.66 17.29
CA PRO A 134 -25.59 4.97 17.03
C PRO A 134 -26.31 5.79 15.95
N HIS A 135 -27.23 5.16 15.21
CA HIS A 135 -28.01 5.81 14.15
C HIS A 135 -29.43 6.16 14.58
N ASN A 136 -29.75 6.02 15.88
CA ASN A 136 -31.07 6.28 16.44
C ASN A 136 -32.19 5.52 15.70
N VAL A 137 -31.90 4.33 15.18
CA VAL A 137 -32.85 3.47 14.48
C VAL A 137 -33.94 3.03 15.43
N THR A 138 -35.20 3.23 15.05
CA THR A 138 -36.37 2.90 15.84
C THR A 138 -36.86 1.48 15.54
N ALA A 139 -37.60 0.88 16.47
CA ALA A 139 -38.26 -0.41 16.27
C ALA A 139 -39.16 -0.41 15.01
N ALA A 140 -39.85 0.72 14.76
CA ALA A 140 -40.68 0.89 13.57
C ALA A 140 -39.87 0.82 12.27
N GLN A 141 -38.67 1.41 12.21
CA GLN A 141 -37.82 1.40 11.01
C GLN A 141 -37.33 0.00 10.62
N ILE A 142 -37.16 -0.91 11.59
CA ILE A 142 -36.76 -2.30 11.33
C ILE A 142 -37.96 -3.26 11.28
N GLY A 143 -39.19 -2.77 11.41
CA GLY A 143 -40.39 -3.59 11.45
C GLY A 143 -40.48 -4.50 12.69
N ALA A 144 -39.80 -4.15 13.78
CA ALA A 144 -39.90 -4.90 15.03
C ALA A 144 -41.28 -4.73 15.67
N GLU A 145 -41.76 -5.80 16.31
CA GLU A 145 -43.03 -5.80 17.03
C GLU A 145 -43.05 -4.71 18.12
N THR A 146 -44.19 -4.04 18.25
CA THR A 146 -44.36 -3.02 19.28
C THR A 146 -44.68 -3.67 20.62
N PRO A 147 -44.33 -3.04 21.76
CA PRO A 147 -44.77 -3.54 23.07
C PRO A 147 -46.29 -3.78 23.16
N ALA A 148 -47.09 -2.89 22.54
CA ALA A 148 -48.54 -3.03 22.50
C ALA A 148 -49.01 -4.23 21.65
N GLY A 149 -48.42 -4.44 20.47
CA GLY A 149 -48.74 -5.58 19.62
C GLY A 149 -48.29 -6.91 20.23
N ALA A 150 -47.14 -6.94 20.90
CA ALA A 150 -46.71 -8.08 21.70
C ALA A 150 -47.69 -8.40 22.83
N GLN A 151 -48.14 -7.37 23.56
CA GLN A 151 -49.15 -7.54 24.61
C GLN A 151 -50.48 -8.06 24.06
N ALA A 152 -50.95 -7.53 22.92
CA ALA A 152 -52.17 -8.01 22.28
C ALA A 152 -52.08 -9.49 21.87
N LYS A 153 -50.91 -9.94 21.36
CA LYS A 153 -50.66 -11.36 21.06
C LYS A 153 -50.68 -12.22 22.32
N ALA A 154 -50.06 -11.78 23.41
CA ALA A 154 -50.08 -12.47 24.69
C ALA A 154 -51.51 -12.58 25.26
N ASP A 155 -52.30 -11.52 25.17
CA ASP A 155 -53.68 -11.50 25.64
C ASP A 155 -54.57 -12.45 24.83
N ASN A 156 -54.38 -12.50 23.51
CA ASN A 156 -55.09 -13.45 22.65
C ASN A 156 -54.74 -14.90 23.01
N ALA A 157 -53.45 -15.21 23.25
CA ALA A 157 -53.04 -16.54 23.68
C ALA A 157 -53.66 -16.90 25.05
N ARG A 158 -53.71 -15.94 25.98
CA ARG A 158 -54.36 -16.13 27.30
C ARG A 158 -55.86 -16.37 27.18
N LYS A 159 -56.57 -15.69 26.28
CA LYS A 159 -58.01 -15.91 26.03
C LYS A 159 -58.30 -17.34 25.59
N ASP A 160 -57.48 -17.92 24.72
CA ASP A 160 -57.66 -19.31 24.30
C ASP A 160 -57.47 -20.29 25.47
N SER A 161 -56.52 -20.02 26.37
CA SER A 161 -56.33 -20.81 27.60
C SER A 161 -57.41 -20.59 28.66
N ALA A 162 -58.22 -19.54 28.53
CA ALA A 162 -59.29 -19.17 29.47
C ALA A 162 -60.69 -19.55 28.96
N LYS A 163 -60.79 -20.34 27.88
CA LYS A 163 -62.08 -20.93 27.47
C LYS A 163 -62.61 -21.80 28.61
N GLU A 164 -63.79 -21.47 29.10
CA GLU A 164 -64.44 -22.21 30.18
C GLU A 164 -64.69 -23.65 29.74
N PHE A 165 -64.43 -24.59 30.64
CA PHE A 165 -64.83 -25.97 30.42
C PHE A 165 -66.36 -26.06 30.55
N VAL A 166 -67.05 -25.92 29.42
CA VAL A 166 -68.52 -25.94 29.39
C VAL A 166 -69.01 -27.38 29.51
N LEU A 167 -69.65 -27.68 30.64
CA LEU A 167 -70.50 -28.84 30.83
C LEU A 167 -71.94 -28.37 30.62
N GLU A 168 -72.56 -28.72 29.48
CA GLU A 168 -73.98 -28.44 29.30
C GLU A 168 -74.81 -29.23 30.31
N VAL A 169 -75.61 -28.53 31.13
CA VAL A 169 -76.63 -29.15 31.98
C VAL A 169 -77.97 -29.03 31.25
N ARG A 170 -78.61 -30.16 30.94
CA ARG A 170 -79.94 -30.21 30.32
C ARG A 170 -81.00 -30.62 31.33
N THR A 171 -82.25 -30.31 31.01
CA THR A 171 -83.42 -30.74 31.81
C THR A 171 -83.55 -32.26 31.93
N SER A 172 -82.88 -33.03 31.07
CA SER A 172 -82.78 -34.50 31.14
C SER A 172 -81.78 -35.02 32.17
N ASP A 173 -80.96 -34.15 32.76
CA ASP A 173 -79.91 -34.59 33.68
C ASP A 173 -80.50 -35.01 35.03
N PRO A 174 -79.91 -36.02 35.69
CA PRO A 174 -80.44 -36.52 36.95
C PRO A 174 -80.43 -35.42 38.02
N ALA A 175 -81.61 -35.11 38.57
CA ALA A 175 -81.82 -34.05 39.56
C ALA A 175 -81.09 -34.29 40.91
N SER A 176 -80.49 -35.46 41.10
CA SER A 176 -79.69 -35.82 42.29
C SER A 176 -78.59 -36.81 41.91
N PRO A 177 -77.50 -36.34 41.30
CA PRO A 177 -76.41 -37.21 40.90
C PRO A 177 -75.64 -37.69 42.14
N VAL A 178 -75.14 -38.94 42.07
CA VAL A 178 -74.24 -39.46 43.11
C VAL A 178 -72.94 -38.66 43.07
N VAL A 179 -72.51 -38.16 44.23
CA VAL A 179 -71.26 -37.41 44.38
C VAL A 179 -70.09 -38.21 43.79
N GLY A 180 -69.32 -37.57 42.90
CA GLY A 180 -68.12 -38.15 42.29
C GLY A 180 -68.30 -38.87 40.94
N ARG A 181 -69.48 -38.79 40.30
CA ARG A 181 -69.70 -39.31 38.93
C ARG A 181 -70.01 -38.18 37.95
N ILE A 182 -69.32 -38.18 36.80
CA ILE A 182 -69.57 -37.26 35.68
C ILE A 182 -70.23 -38.05 34.54
N TRP A 183 -71.27 -37.48 33.94
CA TRP A 183 -72.04 -38.11 32.86
C TRP A 183 -71.65 -37.46 31.52
N TYR A 184 -71.03 -38.23 30.64
CA TYR A 184 -70.79 -37.82 29.26
C TYR A 184 -71.64 -38.70 28.35
N ARG A 185 -72.27 -38.05 27.36
CA ARG A 185 -72.98 -38.74 26.28
C ARG A 185 -71.98 -39.10 25.18
N SER A 186 -72.03 -40.33 24.70
CA SER A 186 -71.22 -40.82 23.58
C SER A 186 -72.03 -40.94 22.28
N ASP A 187 -73.28 -40.47 22.26
CA ASP A 187 -74.24 -40.65 21.15
C ASP A 187 -74.45 -39.38 20.29
N LEU A 188 -73.54 -38.42 20.37
CA LEU A 188 -73.50 -37.24 19.51
C LEU A 188 -72.33 -37.38 18.51
N GLU A 189 -72.58 -38.08 17.40
CA GLU A 189 -71.87 -37.90 16.13
C GLU A 189 -72.55 -36.79 15.31
#